data_AF-X0Z0Q7-F1
#
_entry.id   AF-X0Z0Q7-F1
#
_cell.length_a   1.000
_cell.length_b   1.000
_cell.length_c   1.000
_cell.angle_alpha   90.00
_cell.angle_beta   90.00
_cell.angle_gamma   90.00
#
_symmetry.space_group_name_H-M   'P 1'
#
loop_
_entity.id
_entity.type
_entity.pdbx_description
1 polymer ?
#
loop_
_entity_poly.entity_id
_entity_poly.type
_entity_poly.pdbx_seq_one_letter_code
_entity_poly.pdbx_strand_id
1 'polypeptide(L)'
;MFMEDPILKDYIVRDIIKEVEEIGLSIEKDYVESFIDNFISEYERLPKKSEISPIVSSYIKSLERKEFNLEILEKPHKYSSGTKSSEAPSVSLSEKSKILNSIKNEGLFGRSVDFLTIPKPQGRRSCPICEDGNWYKIHELIDKNDIICDYPRIYGKKYICSGCSCTWKEK
;
A
#
# COMPACT_ATOMS: atom_id res chain seq x y z
N MET A 1 19.59 -28.63 -21.48
CA MET A 1 20.52 -28.54 -20.34
C MET A 1 21.30 -27.26 -20.52
N PHE A 2 20.80 -26.15 -19.96
CA PHE A 2 21.50 -24.88 -20.04
C PHE A 2 22.75 -24.97 -19.17
N MET A 3 23.92 -24.89 -19.79
CA MET A 3 25.17 -24.67 -19.06
C MET A 3 25.08 -23.26 -18.49
N GLU A 4 24.83 -23.16 -17.20
CA GLU A 4 24.83 -21.89 -16.49
C GLU A 4 26.26 -21.37 -16.45
N ASP A 5 26.51 -20.18 -16.98
CA ASP A 5 27.84 -19.56 -16.92
C ASP A 5 28.12 -19.09 -15.49
N PRO A 6 28.97 -19.78 -14.71
CA PRO A 6 29.19 -19.46 -13.30
C PRO A 6 29.78 -18.06 -13.09
N ILE A 7 30.45 -17.53 -14.13
CA ILE A 7 31.04 -16.20 -14.16
C ILE A 7 29.96 -15.11 -14.18
N LEU A 8 28.84 -15.37 -14.87
CA LEU A 8 27.75 -14.40 -15.02
C LEU A 8 26.96 -14.27 -13.71
N LYS A 9 26.75 -15.39 -13.00
CA LYS A 9 26.09 -15.42 -11.70
C LYS A 9 26.84 -14.55 -10.70
N ASP A 10 28.15 -14.75 -10.56
CA ASP A 10 28.97 -14.01 -9.59
C ASP A 10 29.05 -12.50 -9.92
N TYR A 11 29.01 -12.12 -11.21
CA TYR A 11 28.92 -10.72 -11.61
C TYR A 11 27.60 -10.07 -11.14
N ILE A 12 26.46 -10.76 -11.32
CA ILE A 12 25.15 -10.27 -10.88
C ILE A 12 25.08 -10.17 -9.35
N VAL A 13 25.63 -11.16 -8.63
CA VAL A 13 25.72 -11.12 -7.16
C VAL A 13 26.48 -9.87 -6.71
N ARG A 14 27.65 -9.60 -7.31
CA ARG A 14 28.45 -8.42 -6.98
C ARG A 14 27.73 -7.12 -7.31
N ASP A 15 27.05 -7.03 -8.44
CA ASP A 15 26.27 -5.85 -8.83
C ASP A 15 25.13 -5.58 -7.83
N ILE A 16 24.41 -6.62 -7.38
CA ILE A 16 23.36 -6.49 -6.36
C ILE A 16 23.94 -5.98 -5.03
N ILE A 17 25.05 -6.58 -4.56
CA ILE A 17 25.68 -6.19 -3.29
C ILE A 17 26.12 -4.72 -3.37
N LYS A 18 26.75 -4.33 -4.48
CA LYS A 18 27.20 -2.96 -4.68
C LYS A 18 26.04 -1.95 -4.68
N GLU A 19 24.94 -2.25 -5.36
CA GLU A 19 23.76 -1.37 -5.34
C GLU A 19 23.15 -1.25 -3.93
N VAL A 20 23.17 -2.30 -3.13
CA VAL A 20 22.68 -2.27 -1.73
C VAL A 20 23.63 -1.44 -0.83
N GLU A 21 24.94 -1.62 -1.00
CA GLU A 21 25.96 -0.87 -0.25
C GLU A 21 25.96 0.63 -0.58
N GLU A 22 25.73 1.00 -1.85
CA GLU A 22 25.59 2.41 -2.27
C GLU A 22 24.42 3.12 -1.56
N ILE A 23 23.40 2.36 -1.15
CA ILE A 23 22.23 2.86 -0.42
C ILE A 23 22.50 2.90 1.11
N GLY A 24 23.63 2.36 1.57
CA GLY A 24 24.06 2.37 2.98
C GLY A 24 23.60 1.17 3.80
N LEU A 25 23.17 0.10 3.14
CA LEU A 25 22.75 -1.16 3.78
C LEU A 25 23.81 -2.24 3.55
N SER A 26 23.94 -3.17 4.50
CA SER A 26 24.78 -4.36 4.34
C SER A 26 23.92 -5.60 4.09
N ILE A 27 24.34 -6.43 3.14
CA ILE A 27 23.67 -7.69 2.82
C ILE A 27 24.70 -8.83 2.79
N GLU A 28 24.33 -9.98 3.33
CA GLU A 28 25.19 -11.16 3.30
C GLU A 28 25.23 -11.75 1.89
N LYS A 29 26.43 -12.13 1.42
CA LYS A 29 26.62 -12.71 0.09
C LYS A 29 25.80 -13.98 -0.10
N ASP A 30 25.77 -14.84 0.91
CA ASP A 30 25.05 -16.12 0.91
C ASP A 30 23.53 -15.91 0.69
N TYR A 31 22.97 -14.82 1.23
CA TYR A 31 21.58 -14.48 1.02
C TYR A 31 21.30 -14.12 -0.44
N VAL A 32 22.16 -13.31 -1.06
CA VAL A 32 22.03 -12.94 -2.48
C VAL A 32 22.19 -14.14 -3.39
N GLU A 33 23.12 -15.05 -3.07
CA GLU A 33 23.30 -16.30 -3.81
C GLU A 33 22.04 -17.17 -3.74
N SER A 34 21.48 -17.37 -2.55
CA SER A 34 20.23 -18.13 -2.37
C SER A 34 19.04 -17.50 -3.10
N PHE A 35 18.99 -16.16 -3.18
CA PHE A 35 17.97 -15.45 -3.92
C PHE A 35 18.09 -15.71 -5.42
N ILE A 36 19.30 -15.66 -5.97
CA ILE A 36 19.52 -15.94 -7.39
C ILE A 36 19.21 -17.40 -7.72
N ASP A 37 19.55 -18.33 -6.84
CA ASP A 37 19.23 -19.76 -7.04
C ASP A 37 17.72 -20.00 -7.09
N ASN A 38 16.95 -19.38 -6.18
CA ASN A 38 15.49 -19.41 -6.23
C ASN A 38 14.94 -18.72 -7.50
N PHE A 39 15.58 -17.63 -7.94
CA PHE A 39 15.16 -16.93 -9.15
C PHE A 39 15.38 -17.80 -10.40
N ILE A 40 16.51 -18.50 -10.49
CA ILE A 40 16.80 -19.43 -11.59
C ILE A 40 15.81 -20.60 -11.56
N SER A 41 15.47 -21.15 -10.38
CA SER A 41 14.52 -22.27 -10.31
C SER A 41 13.11 -21.88 -10.77
N GLU A 42 12.68 -20.65 -10.50
CA GLU A 42 11.34 -20.16 -10.85
C GLU A 42 11.24 -19.71 -12.32
N TYR A 43 12.29 -19.09 -12.86
CA TYR A 43 12.21 -18.43 -14.17
C TYR A 43 13.13 -19.05 -15.24
N GLU A 44 13.89 -20.10 -14.90
CA GLU A 44 14.87 -20.78 -15.76
C GLU A 44 15.87 -19.82 -16.43
N ARG A 45 16.14 -18.67 -15.80
CA ARG A 45 16.99 -17.60 -16.36
C ARG A 45 17.66 -16.79 -15.27
N LEU A 46 18.73 -16.08 -15.63
CA LEU A 46 19.34 -15.07 -14.78
C LEU A 46 18.59 -13.71 -14.83
N PRO A 47 18.65 -12.91 -13.75
CA PRO A 47 18.16 -11.54 -13.75
C PRO A 47 18.90 -10.67 -14.77
N LYS A 48 18.18 -9.81 -15.48
CA LYS A 48 18.80 -8.79 -16.35
C LYS A 48 19.27 -7.60 -15.50
N LYS A 49 20.24 -6.84 -16.01
CA LYS A 49 20.73 -5.61 -15.32
C LYS A 49 19.61 -4.62 -14.97
N SER A 50 18.62 -4.46 -15.85
CA SER A 50 17.46 -3.59 -15.60
C SER A 50 16.53 -4.07 -14.47
N GLU A 51 16.64 -5.34 -14.08
CA GLU A 51 15.82 -5.95 -13.02
C GLU A 51 16.50 -5.88 -11.65
N ILE A 52 17.82 -5.61 -11.61
CA ILE A 52 18.62 -5.53 -10.37
C ILE A 52 18.09 -4.42 -9.45
N SER A 53 17.98 -3.19 -9.95
CA SER A 53 17.48 -2.05 -9.15
C SER A 53 16.06 -2.26 -8.60
N PRO A 54 15.08 -2.77 -9.38
CA PRO A 54 13.77 -3.18 -8.83
C PRO A 54 13.84 -4.27 -7.75
N ILE A 55 14.72 -5.26 -7.91
CA ILE A 55 14.94 -6.33 -6.93
C ILE A 55 15.46 -5.74 -5.61
N VAL A 56 16.50 -4.91 -5.68
CA VAL A 56 17.09 -4.23 -4.53
C VAL A 56 16.06 -3.32 -3.85
N SER A 57 15.32 -2.53 -4.64
CA SER A 57 14.24 -1.66 -4.13
C SER A 57 13.15 -2.45 -3.39
N SER A 58 12.82 -3.65 -3.88
CA SER A 58 11.84 -4.53 -3.23
C SER A 58 12.39 -5.09 -1.91
N TYR A 59 13.66 -5.49 -1.88
CA TYR A 59 14.34 -5.95 -0.67
C TYR A 59 14.34 -4.88 0.42
N ILE A 60 14.72 -3.65 0.08
CA ILE A 60 14.73 -2.51 1.02
C ILE A 60 13.33 -2.25 1.58
N LYS A 61 12.32 -2.17 0.72
CA LYS A 61 10.91 -2.02 1.15
C LYS A 61 10.43 -3.18 2.02
N SER A 62 11.03 -4.36 1.90
CA SER A 62 10.74 -5.49 2.79
C SER A 62 11.41 -5.33 4.15
N LEU A 63 12.61 -4.73 4.22
CA LEU A 63 13.29 -4.43 5.48
C LEU A 63 12.58 -3.32 6.25
N GLU A 64 12.24 -2.20 5.59
CA GLU A 64 11.47 -1.10 6.18
C GLU A 64 10.14 -1.61 6.77
N ARG A 65 9.46 -2.53 6.04
CA ARG A 65 8.25 -3.18 6.56
C ARG A 65 8.52 -4.11 7.72
N LYS A 66 9.65 -4.82 7.77
CA LYS A 66 10.00 -5.69 8.91
C LYS A 66 10.33 -4.87 10.15
N GLU A 67 11.07 -3.78 10.02
CA GLU A 67 11.30 -2.83 11.11
C GLU A 67 9.97 -2.28 11.65
N PHE A 68 9.07 -1.87 10.76
CA PHE A 68 7.73 -1.43 11.14
C PHE A 68 6.88 -2.55 11.79
N ASN A 69 7.06 -3.81 11.40
CA ASN A 69 6.35 -4.94 12.02
C ASN A 69 6.95 -5.36 13.36
N LEU A 70 8.25 -5.17 13.59
CA LEU A 70 8.89 -5.41 14.89
C LEU A 70 8.37 -4.43 15.95
N GLU A 71 8.08 -3.17 15.57
CA GLU A 71 7.40 -2.21 16.46
C GLU A 71 5.94 -2.61 16.78
N ILE A 72 5.27 -3.35 15.90
CA ILE A 72 3.87 -3.77 16.09
C ILE A 72 3.77 -5.07 16.92
N LEU A 73 4.83 -5.89 16.95
CA LEU A 73 4.80 -7.22 17.60
C LEU A 73 4.73 -7.17 19.13
N GLU A 74 4.94 -6.02 19.78
CA GLU A 74 4.80 -5.91 21.24
C GLU A 74 3.35 -5.97 21.75
N LYS A 75 2.34 -6.00 20.87
CA LYS A 75 0.94 -6.12 21.31
C LYS A 75 0.26 -7.33 20.67
N PRO A 76 0.03 -8.42 21.43
CA PRO A 76 -0.67 -9.56 20.90
C PRO A 76 -2.17 -9.25 20.87
N HIS A 77 -2.79 -9.27 19.69
CA HIS A 77 -4.23 -9.52 19.64
C HIS A 77 -4.63 -10.42 18.48
N LYS A 78 -5.16 -11.56 18.89
CA LYS A 78 -5.86 -12.58 18.10
C LYS A 78 -7.15 -11.99 17.54
N TYR A 79 -7.52 -12.26 16.28
CA TYR A 79 -8.52 -13.28 15.91
C TYR A 79 -8.90 -13.20 14.42
N SER A 80 -9.62 -14.25 14.01
CA SER A 80 -9.87 -14.79 12.69
C SER A 80 -10.74 -13.98 11.72
N SER A 81 -10.46 -14.25 10.44
CA SER A 81 -11.34 -14.35 9.27
C SER A 81 -12.86 -14.31 9.45
N GLY A 82 -13.56 -13.66 8.51
CA GLY A 82 -14.96 -13.93 8.20
C GLY A 82 -15.53 -12.99 7.13
N THR A 83 -15.90 -13.56 5.99
CA THR A 83 -16.11 -12.94 4.67
C THR A 83 -17.60 -12.71 4.33
N LYS A 84 -17.85 -11.96 3.23
CA LYS A 84 -19.05 -11.92 2.32
C LYS A 84 -20.08 -10.81 2.61
N SER A 85 -20.82 -10.22 1.67
CA SER A 85 -20.70 -9.74 0.26
C SER A 85 -22.14 -9.37 -0.18
N SER A 86 -22.39 -8.25 -0.89
CA SER A 86 -23.51 -8.08 -1.85
C SER A 86 -23.58 -6.65 -2.46
N GLU A 87 -24.23 -6.53 -3.63
CA GLU A 87 -23.96 -5.68 -4.82
C GLU A 87 -24.74 -4.34 -5.01
N ALA A 88 -24.15 -3.44 -5.85
CA ALA A 88 -24.66 -2.46 -6.89
C ALA A 88 -25.79 -1.42 -6.57
N PRO A 89 -26.18 -0.36 -7.37
CA PRO A 89 -25.88 0.02 -8.80
C PRO A 89 -25.44 1.50 -9.17
N SER A 90 -24.56 1.62 -10.19
CA SER A 90 -23.79 2.79 -10.71
C SER A 90 -24.55 4.07 -11.14
N VAL A 91 -23.97 5.27 -10.92
CA VAL A 91 -24.33 6.52 -11.65
C VAL A 91 -23.10 7.42 -11.93
N SER A 92 -23.14 8.14 -13.06
CA SER A 92 -22.09 8.69 -13.95
C SER A 92 -21.18 9.84 -13.46
N LEU A 93 -20.01 9.95 -14.12
CA LEU A 93 -18.74 10.58 -13.69
C LEU A 93 -18.43 12.03 -14.15
N SER A 94 -19.28 12.74 -14.89
CA SER A 94 -18.80 13.91 -15.67
C SER A 94 -18.80 15.28 -14.98
N GLU A 95 -19.37 15.44 -13.79
CA GLU A 95 -19.57 16.80 -13.21
C GLU A 95 -18.73 17.11 -11.96
N LYS A 96 -18.00 16.14 -11.38
CA LYS A 96 -17.22 16.35 -10.15
C LYS A 96 -15.90 17.12 -10.32
N SER A 97 -15.30 17.10 -11.51
CA SER A 97 -13.92 17.56 -11.72
C SER A 97 -13.73 19.08 -11.62
N LYS A 98 -14.78 19.87 -11.85
CA LYS A 98 -14.70 21.34 -11.81
C LYS A 98 -14.71 21.91 -10.39
N ILE A 99 -15.40 21.23 -9.46
CA ILE A 99 -15.51 21.67 -8.07
C ILE A 99 -14.21 21.36 -7.29
N LEU A 100 -13.58 20.22 -7.58
CA LEU A 100 -12.34 19.77 -6.93
C LEU A 100 -11.12 20.67 -7.24
N ASN A 101 -11.06 21.28 -8.41
CA ASN A 101 -9.90 22.09 -8.82
C ASN A 101 -9.89 23.49 -8.19
N SER A 102 -11.05 24.05 -7.83
CA SER A 102 -11.11 25.33 -7.12
C SER A 102 -10.67 25.20 -5.66
N ILE A 103 -10.84 24.02 -5.07
CA ILE A 103 -10.59 23.74 -3.66
C ILE A 103 -9.09 23.53 -3.36
N LYS A 104 -8.27 23.18 -4.37
CA LYS A 104 -6.84 22.88 -4.21
C LYS A 104 -5.94 24.12 -4.09
N ASN A 105 -6.39 25.29 -4.51
CA ASN A 105 -5.53 26.48 -4.64
C ASN A 105 -5.43 27.32 -3.37
N GLU A 106 -6.31 27.11 -2.39
CA GLU A 106 -6.24 27.77 -1.10
C GLU A 106 -5.87 26.72 -0.06
N GLY A 107 -4.65 26.81 0.49
CA GLY A 107 -4.08 25.91 1.49
C GLY A 107 -4.82 25.91 2.83
N LEU A 108 -6.09 25.51 2.81
CA LEU A 108 -7.04 25.58 3.92
C LEU A 108 -7.46 24.20 4.45
N PHE A 109 -6.78 23.11 4.06
CA PHE A 109 -6.98 21.77 4.63
C PHE A 109 -6.11 21.50 5.86
N GLY A 110 -5.83 22.56 6.62
CA GLY A 110 -5.29 22.51 7.96
C GLY A 110 -6.33 23.06 8.93
N ARG A 111 -7.06 22.17 9.62
CA ARG A 111 -7.87 22.42 10.83
C ARG A 111 -9.30 22.98 10.68
N SER A 112 -10.10 22.51 9.73
CA SER A 112 -11.55 22.41 9.96
C SER A 112 -11.91 20.94 10.16
N VAL A 113 -12.70 20.66 11.20
CA VAL A 113 -13.20 19.32 11.57
C VAL A 113 -14.37 18.93 10.63
N ASP A 114 -14.38 19.46 9.41
CA ASP A 114 -15.45 19.27 8.44
C ASP A 114 -15.07 18.11 7.54
N PHE A 115 -15.61 16.93 7.85
CA PHE A 115 -15.47 15.75 7.02
C PHE A 115 -16.41 15.85 5.81
N LEU A 116 -15.93 15.41 4.65
CA LEU A 116 -16.76 15.36 3.44
C LEU A 116 -17.85 14.30 3.61
N THR A 117 -19.10 14.61 3.26
CA THR A 117 -20.17 13.60 3.22
C THR A 117 -20.46 13.23 1.78
N ILE A 118 -20.33 11.94 1.45
CA ILE A 118 -20.36 11.43 0.08
C ILE A 118 -21.38 10.30 0.01
N PRO A 119 -22.14 10.16 -1.09
CA PRO A 119 -22.98 8.98 -1.28
C PRO A 119 -22.11 7.72 -1.32
N LYS A 120 -22.62 6.63 -0.74
CA LYS A 120 -21.94 5.33 -0.77
C LYS A 120 -21.52 4.96 -2.21
N PRO A 121 -20.22 4.77 -2.49
CA PRO A 121 -19.77 4.50 -3.84
C PRO A 121 -20.21 3.11 -4.31
N GLN A 122 -20.39 3.04 -5.61
CA GLN A 122 -20.81 1.88 -6.35
C GLN A 122 -19.61 0.99 -6.66
N GLY A 123 -19.30 0.04 -5.78
CA GLY A 123 -18.17 -0.88 -5.94
C GLY A 123 -17.03 -0.61 -4.98
N ARG A 124 -15.78 -0.63 -5.47
CA ARG A 124 -14.60 -0.45 -4.63
C ARG A 124 -14.44 1.02 -4.25
N ARG A 125 -14.24 1.27 -2.95
CA ARG A 125 -14.05 2.63 -2.42
C ARG A 125 -12.82 3.28 -3.04
N SER A 126 -13.01 4.52 -3.50
CA SER A 126 -11.96 5.40 -4.00
C SER A 126 -11.96 6.68 -3.16
N CYS A 127 -10.78 7.25 -2.98
CA CYS A 127 -10.67 8.52 -2.29
C CYS A 127 -11.26 9.64 -3.16
N PRO A 128 -12.05 10.56 -2.59
CA PRO A 128 -12.67 11.65 -3.34
C PRO A 128 -11.69 12.71 -3.87
N ILE A 129 -10.46 12.76 -3.35
CA ILE A 129 -9.47 13.78 -3.70
C ILE A 129 -8.41 13.24 -4.66
N CYS A 130 -7.82 12.08 -4.36
CA CYS A 130 -6.80 11.51 -5.23
C CYS A 130 -7.37 10.61 -6.32
N GLU A 131 -8.61 10.11 -6.18
CA GLU A 131 -9.21 9.11 -7.08
C GLU A 131 -8.29 7.91 -7.36
N ASP A 132 -7.29 7.68 -6.51
CA ASP A 132 -6.40 6.55 -6.61
C ASP A 132 -7.26 5.28 -6.44
N GLY A 133 -7.37 4.46 -7.49
CA GLY A 133 -8.03 3.14 -7.42
C GLY A 133 -7.34 2.16 -6.46
N ASN A 134 -6.31 2.60 -5.75
CA ASN A 134 -5.58 1.84 -4.75
C ASN A 134 -6.28 1.91 -3.38
N TRP A 135 -7.25 1.02 -3.23
CA TRP A 135 -8.05 0.78 -2.02
C TRP A 135 -7.23 0.46 -0.76
N TYR A 136 -6.00 -0.04 -0.87
CA TYR A 136 -5.15 -0.32 0.30
C TYR A 136 -4.76 0.94 1.06
N LYS A 137 -4.87 2.13 0.43
CA LYS A 137 -4.59 3.42 1.06
C LYS A 137 -5.80 4.01 1.82
N ILE A 138 -6.92 3.29 1.92
CA ILE A 138 -8.14 3.79 2.57
C ILE A 138 -8.32 3.04 3.89
N HIS A 139 -8.25 3.77 4.99
CA HIS A 139 -8.47 3.23 6.33
C HIS A 139 -9.87 3.57 6.83
N GLU A 140 -10.56 2.55 7.34
CA GLU A 140 -11.87 2.69 7.99
C GLU A 140 -11.68 2.87 9.50
N LEU A 141 -12.34 3.87 10.07
CA LEU A 141 -12.31 4.18 11.50
C LEU A 141 -13.74 4.38 12.01
N ILE A 142 -13.92 4.09 13.31
CA ILE A 142 -15.19 4.36 13.99
C ILE A 142 -15.29 5.85 14.30
N ASP A 143 -16.43 6.46 13.97
CA ASP A 143 -16.74 7.82 14.39
C ASP A 143 -17.63 7.84 15.62
N LYS A 144 -17.04 8.19 16.76
CA LYS A 144 -17.75 8.29 18.04
C LYS A 144 -18.75 9.45 18.08
N ASN A 145 -18.62 10.42 17.17
CA ASN A 145 -19.53 11.55 17.07
C ASN A 145 -20.81 11.21 16.31
N ASP A 146 -20.85 10.05 15.65
CA ASP A 146 -21.97 9.62 14.82
C ASP A 146 -22.60 8.38 15.44
N ILE A 147 -23.70 8.55 16.18
CA ILE A 147 -24.38 7.44 16.84
C ILE A 147 -25.54 7.02 15.94
N ILE A 148 -25.44 5.82 15.37
CA ILE A 148 -26.48 5.22 14.53
C ILE A 148 -27.58 4.62 15.41
N CYS A 149 -27.21 4.03 16.54
CA CYS A 149 -28.14 3.42 17.48
C CYS A 149 -27.63 3.62 18.90
N ASP A 150 -28.49 4.05 19.82
CA ASP A 150 -28.11 4.27 21.22
C ASP A 150 -28.02 2.95 22.01
N TYR A 151 -28.88 1.97 21.72
CA TYR A 151 -28.85 0.66 22.36
C TYR A 151 -29.31 -0.47 21.42
N PRO A 152 -28.46 -1.48 21.12
CA PRO A 152 -27.04 -1.55 21.45
C PRO A 152 -26.26 -0.39 20.81
N ARG A 153 -25.26 0.16 21.50
CA ARG A 153 -24.58 1.37 21.04
C ARG A 153 -23.78 1.08 19.76
N ILE A 154 -24.22 1.64 18.63
CA ILE A 154 -23.59 1.49 17.31
C ILE A 154 -23.15 2.88 16.82
N TYR A 155 -21.89 2.97 16.45
CA TYR A 155 -21.29 4.19 15.89
C TYR A 155 -21.17 4.09 14.37
N GLY A 156 -21.20 5.24 13.72
CA GLY A 156 -20.93 5.40 12.30
C GLY A 156 -19.46 5.16 11.96
N LYS A 157 -19.19 5.11 10.65
CA LYS A 157 -17.85 4.89 10.10
C LYS A 157 -17.38 6.16 9.40
N LYS A 158 -16.09 6.43 9.51
CA LYS A 158 -15.38 7.45 8.75
C LYS A 158 -14.19 6.82 8.05
N TYR A 159 -13.79 7.40 6.93
CA TYR A 159 -12.71 6.89 6.10
C TYR A 159 -11.61 7.93 5.99
N ILE A 160 -10.36 7.48 6.01
CA ILE A 160 -9.17 8.32 5.86
C ILE A 160 -8.30 7.76 4.74
N CYS A 161 -7.84 8.63 3.84
CA CYS A 161 -6.87 8.27 2.82
C CYS A 161 -5.44 8.52 3.30
N SER A 162 -4.55 7.53 3.22
CA SER A 162 -3.13 7.68 3.59
C SER A 162 -2.32 8.52 2.61
N GLY A 163 -2.83 8.74 1.39
CA GLY A 163 -2.14 9.51 0.35
C GLY A 163 -2.35 11.02 0.46
N CYS A 164 -3.58 11.44 0.71
CA CYS A 164 -3.95 12.87 0.76
C CYS A 164 -4.51 13.31 2.13
N SER A 165 -4.55 12.42 3.12
CA SER A 165 -5.10 12.67 4.46
C SER A 165 -6.56 13.12 4.51
N CYS A 166 -7.28 13.00 3.39
CA CYS A 166 -8.70 13.33 3.30
C CYS A 166 -9.50 12.43 4.25
N THR A 167 -10.39 13.05 5.03
CA THR A 167 -11.35 12.34 5.87
C THR A 167 -12.77 12.56 5.34
N TRP A 168 -13.53 11.48 5.15
CA TRP A 168 -14.91 11.56 4.67
C TRP A 168 -15.81 10.52 5.33
N LYS A 169 -17.12 10.73 5.20
CA LYS A 169 -18.19 9.81 5.60
C LYS A 169 -19.03 9.43 4.40
N GLU A 170 -19.57 8.22 4.47
CA GLU A 170 -20.55 7.72 3.52
C GLU A 170 -21.96 7.89 4.12
N LYS A 171 -22.89 8.44 3.33
CA LYS A 171 -24.32 8.52 3.67
C LYS A 171 -25.15 7.75 2.65
#